data_AF-A0A9E1R070-F1
#
_entry.id   AF-A0A9E1R070-F1
#
_cell.length_a   1.000
_cell.length_b   1.000
_cell.length_c   1.000
_cell.angle_alpha   90.00
_cell.angle_beta   90.00
_cell.angle_gamma   90.00
#
_symmetry.space_group_name_H-M   'P 1'
#
loop_
_entity.id
_entity.type
_entity.pdbx_description
1 polymer ?
#
loop_
_entity_poly.entity_id
_entity_poly.type
_entity_poly.pdbx_seq_one_letter_code
_entity_poly.pdbx_strand_id
1 'polypeptide(L)'
;LHMYQRLHDSVEIFVFTGTPDNSGILNSFLNEGSIYRKFIFHFKDKCHEIISPEKGKLITKSAIDISFSDKAAKGLLREEFNINRFYLTNGSYLTKQEMKCVKHLLRGKTNKEIANVLDLSSRTVEGYIETLKERHECATKSQLVQKLFQFKDLIG
;
A
#
# COMPACT_ATOMS: atom_id res chain seq x y z
N LEU A 1 -7.90 -12.47 10.68
CA LEU A 1 -6.85 -11.42 10.85
C LEU A 1 -7.48 -10.05 10.62
N HIS A 2 -7.35 -9.14 11.59
CA HIS A 2 -7.78 -7.75 11.42
C HIS A 2 -6.53 -6.87 11.29
N MET A 3 -6.50 -6.03 10.26
CA MET A 3 -5.45 -5.04 10.05
C MET A 3 -6.05 -3.65 10.13
N TYR A 4 -5.43 -2.81 10.95
CA TYR A 4 -5.86 -1.44 11.19
C TYR A 4 -4.81 -0.49 10.63
N GLN A 5 -5.24 0.48 9.83
CA GLN A 5 -4.40 1.57 9.37
C GLN A 5 -5.00 2.88 9.86
N ARG A 6 -4.27 3.59 10.73
CA ARG A 6 -4.71 4.87 11.28
C ARG A 6 -4.41 6.00 10.30
N LEU A 7 -5.42 6.78 10.00
CA LEU A 7 -5.34 8.01 9.22
C LEU A 7 -5.48 9.21 10.17
N HIS A 8 -5.32 10.44 9.67
CA HIS A 8 -5.43 11.65 10.49
C HIS A 8 -6.80 11.74 11.18
N ASP A 9 -7.88 11.56 10.40
CA ASP A 9 -9.27 11.73 10.85
C ASP A 9 -10.12 10.45 10.74
N SER A 10 -9.52 9.32 10.37
CA SER A 10 -10.24 8.07 10.17
C SER A 10 -9.36 6.84 10.41
N VAL A 11 -9.99 5.66 10.37
CA VAL A 11 -9.29 4.37 10.45
C VAL A 11 -9.79 3.52 9.30
N GLU A 12 -8.86 2.98 8.52
CA GLU A 12 -9.17 1.92 7.57
C GLU A 12 -9.02 0.56 8.26
N ILE A 13 -10.01 -0.30 8.07
CA ILE A 13 -10.05 -1.63 8.67
C ILE A 13 -10.14 -2.65 7.54
N PHE A 14 -9.14 -3.55 7.48
CA PHE A 14 -9.13 -4.70 6.58
C PHE A 14 -9.38 -5.96 7.40
N VAL A 15 -10.48 -6.64 7.11
CA VAL A 15 -10.90 -7.86 7.83
C VAL A 15 -10.73 -9.05 6.89
N PHE A 16 -9.81 -9.94 7.25
CA PHE A 16 -9.63 -11.23 6.58
C PHE A 16 -10.17 -12.33 7.48
N THR A 17 -11.21 -13.03 7.05
CA THR A 17 -11.86 -14.09 7.82
C THR A 17 -11.72 -15.43 7.11
N GLY A 18 -11.84 -16.52 7.89
CA GLY A 18 -11.90 -17.89 7.40
C GLY A 18 -13.03 -18.61 8.12
N THR A 19 -13.37 -19.80 7.66
CA THR A 19 -14.38 -20.66 8.29
C THR A 19 -13.80 -21.42 9.49
N PRO A 20 -14.61 -21.74 10.52
CA PRO A 20 -14.13 -22.44 11.72
C PRO A 20 -13.51 -23.83 11.46
N ASP A 21 -13.89 -24.48 10.35
CA ASP A 21 -13.40 -25.79 9.92
C ASP A 21 -12.02 -25.74 9.24
N ASN A 22 -11.54 -24.55 8.86
CA ASN A 22 -10.28 -24.37 8.14
C ASN A 22 -9.17 -23.85 9.08
N SER A 23 -8.80 -24.67 10.07
CA SER A 23 -7.77 -24.35 11.07
C SER A 23 -6.39 -24.03 10.47
N GLY A 24 -6.10 -24.49 9.25
CA GLY A 24 -4.87 -24.17 8.52
C GLY A 24 -4.76 -22.70 8.09
N ILE A 25 -5.89 -22.01 7.88
CA ILE A 25 -5.92 -20.59 7.50
C ILE A 25 -5.36 -19.69 8.61
N LEU A 26 -5.54 -20.05 9.89
CA LEU A 26 -4.97 -19.29 11.02
C LEU A 26 -3.44 -19.33 11.00
N ASN A 27 -2.84 -20.48 10.68
CA ASN A 27 -1.39 -20.58 10.52
C ASN A 27 -0.89 -19.80 9.29
N SER A 28 -1.65 -19.78 8.19
CA SER A 28 -1.35 -18.93 7.02
C SER A 28 -1.41 -17.42 7.35
N PHE A 29 -2.39 -17.00 8.16
CA PHE A 29 -2.51 -15.61 8.63
C PHE A 29 -1.30 -15.17 9.48
N LEU A 30 -0.77 -16.07 10.30
CA LEU A 30 0.29 -15.77 11.26
C LEU A 30 1.69 -15.80 10.63
N ASN A 31 1.93 -16.66 9.64
CA ASN A 31 3.26 -16.84 9.06
C ASN A 31 3.60 -15.83 7.94
N GLU A 32 2.61 -15.21 7.29
CA GLU A 32 2.86 -14.36 6.11
C GLU A 32 2.17 -13.00 6.19
N GLY A 33 2.35 -12.22 7.26
CA GLY A 33 1.79 -10.86 7.36
C GLY A 33 2.10 -9.94 6.16
N SER A 34 3.16 -10.23 5.40
CA SER A 34 3.52 -9.52 4.17
C SER A 34 2.56 -9.76 2.99
N ILE A 35 1.90 -10.92 2.90
CA ILE A 35 1.04 -11.23 1.75
C ILE A 35 -0.27 -10.45 1.81
N TYR A 36 -0.85 -10.33 3.00
CA TYR A 36 -2.05 -9.53 3.23
C TYR A 36 -1.79 -8.04 2.97
N ARG A 37 -0.62 -7.52 3.35
CA ARG A 37 -0.21 -6.15 3.00
C ARG A 37 -0.09 -5.94 1.49
N LYS A 38 0.57 -6.87 0.78
CA LYS A 38 0.67 -6.81 -0.69
C LYS A 38 -0.71 -6.89 -1.34
N PHE A 39 -1.60 -7.73 -0.83
CA PHE A 39 -2.98 -7.80 -1.29
C PHE A 39 -3.72 -6.48 -1.06
N ILE A 40 -3.58 -5.84 0.11
CA ILE A 40 -4.19 -4.52 0.37
C ILE A 40 -3.72 -3.49 -0.65
N PHE A 41 -2.41 -3.44 -0.95
CA PHE A 41 -1.89 -2.51 -1.97
C PHE A 41 -2.41 -2.84 -3.36
N HIS A 42 -2.46 -4.12 -3.72
CA HIS A 42 -3.01 -4.56 -4.99
C HIS A 42 -4.49 -4.21 -5.13
N PHE A 43 -5.28 -4.52 -4.11
CA PHE A 43 -6.71 -4.21 -4.05
C PHE A 43 -6.95 -2.70 -4.19
N LYS A 44 -6.20 -1.87 -3.45
CA LYS A 44 -6.28 -0.41 -3.61
C LYS A 44 -5.90 0.03 -5.03
N ASP A 45 -4.83 -0.51 -5.62
CA ASP A 45 -4.42 -0.19 -6.99
C ASP A 45 -5.52 -0.50 -8.01
N LYS A 46 -6.14 -1.69 -7.90
CA LYS A 46 -7.18 -2.14 -8.84
C LYS A 46 -8.54 -1.52 -8.61
N CYS A 47 -8.90 -1.17 -7.37
CA CYS A 47 -10.24 -0.75 -7.01
C CYS A 47 -10.36 0.74 -6.68
N HIS A 48 -9.29 1.54 -6.77
CA HIS A 48 -9.29 2.97 -6.40
C HIS A 48 -10.42 3.80 -7.04
N GLU A 49 -10.83 3.49 -8.27
CA GLU A 49 -11.92 4.21 -8.96
C GLU A 49 -13.31 3.90 -8.37
N ILE A 50 -13.44 2.75 -7.70
CA ILE A 50 -14.69 2.24 -7.13
C ILE A 50 -14.81 2.63 -5.67
N ILE A 51 -13.71 2.61 -4.92
CA ILE A 51 -13.68 2.78 -3.45
C ILE A 51 -13.45 4.25 -3.01
N SER A 52 -13.59 5.23 -3.91
CA SER A 52 -13.36 6.64 -3.57
C SER A 52 -14.31 7.11 -2.45
N PRO A 53 -13.80 7.78 -1.40
CA PRO A 53 -14.62 8.30 -0.28
C PRO A 53 -15.76 9.21 -0.74
N GLU A 54 -15.58 9.88 -1.88
CA GLU A 54 -16.55 10.82 -2.46
C GLU A 54 -17.71 10.11 -3.17
N LYS A 55 -17.54 8.84 -3.58
CA LYS A 55 -18.58 8.05 -4.27
C LYS A 55 -19.64 7.46 -3.33
N GLY A 56 -19.66 7.92 -2.07
CA GLY A 56 -20.75 7.69 -1.14
C GLY A 56 -20.76 6.27 -0.56
N LYS A 57 -21.31 6.18 0.66
CA LYS A 57 -21.54 4.91 1.37
C LYS A 57 -22.02 3.83 0.39
N LEU A 58 -21.24 2.75 0.25
CA LEU A 58 -21.77 1.47 -0.19
C LEU A 58 -22.72 1.00 0.92
N ILE A 59 -23.95 1.51 0.94
CA ILE A 59 -25.03 0.95 1.74
C ILE A 59 -25.44 -0.32 1.01
N THR A 60 -24.75 -1.43 1.30
CA THR A 60 -25.21 -2.74 0.85
C THR A 60 -26.48 -3.05 1.64
N LYS A 61 -27.64 -2.84 1.03
CA LYS A 61 -28.88 -3.44 1.52
C LYS A 61 -28.69 -4.95 1.43
N SER A 62 -28.93 -5.64 2.53
CA SER A 62 -28.76 -7.08 2.77
C SER A 62 -27.34 -7.54 3.09
N ALA A 63 -27.26 -8.40 4.11
CA ALA A 63 -26.09 -9.17 4.45
C ALA A 63 -25.55 -9.81 3.18
N ILE A 64 -24.28 -9.56 2.88
CA ILE A 64 -23.62 -10.13 1.72
C ILE A 64 -23.73 -11.65 1.87
N ASP A 65 -24.51 -12.29 1.00
CA ASP A 65 -24.50 -13.73 0.84
C ASP A 65 -23.19 -14.09 0.12
N ILE A 66 -22.09 -14.09 0.88
CA ILE A 66 -20.78 -14.44 0.35
C ILE A 66 -20.76 -15.95 0.19
N SER A 67 -21.29 -16.44 -0.93
CA SER A 67 -21.02 -17.81 -1.38
C SER A 67 -19.52 -17.90 -1.72
N PHE A 68 -18.72 -18.22 -0.71
CA PHE A 68 -17.30 -18.44 -0.86
C PHE A 68 -17.08 -19.70 -1.70
N SER A 69 -16.58 -19.52 -2.92
CA SER A 69 -15.97 -20.61 -3.68
C SER A 69 -14.63 -20.97 -3.04
N ASP A 70 -14.56 -22.17 -2.47
CA ASP A 70 -13.39 -22.74 -1.77
C ASP A 70 -12.07 -22.72 -2.58
N LYS A 71 -12.13 -22.48 -3.89
CA LYS A 71 -10.95 -22.52 -4.77
C LYS A 71 -9.99 -21.33 -4.64
N ALA A 72 -10.40 -20.21 -4.03
CA ALA A 72 -9.61 -18.96 -4.08
C ALA A 72 -8.44 -18.90 -3.07
N ALA A 73 -8.56 -19.51 -1.88
CA ALA A 73 -7.63 -19.29 -0.78
C ALA A 73 -6.20 -19.84 -1.03
N LYS A 74 -6.07 -20.95 -1.78
CA LYS A 74 -4.76 -21.54 -2.13
C LYS A 74 -4.05 -20.79 -3.26
N GLY A 75 -4.78 -20.08 -4.11
CA GLY A 75 -4.22 -19.25 -5.19
C GLY A 75 -3.52 -18.01 -4.64
N LEU A 76 -4.14 -17.36 -3.64
CA LEU A 76 -3.64 -16.13 -3.05
C LEU A 76 -2.19 -16.23 -2.54
N LEU A 77 -1.82 -17.37 -1.92
CA LEU A 77 -0.48 -17.63 -1.38
C LEU A 77 0.60 -17.81 -2.45
N ARG A 78 0.20 -18.07 -3.70
CA ARG A 78 1.12 -18.28 -4.84
C ARG A 78 1.15 -17.10 -5.80
N GLU A 79 0.33 -16.08 -5.58
CA GLU A 79 0.22 -14.95 -6.49
C GLU A 79 1.27 -13.87 -6.23
N GLU A 80 1.96 -13.49 -7.30
CA GLU A 80 2.70 -12.25 -7.33
C GLU A 80 1.74 -11.09 -7.61
N PHE A 81 1.43 -10.33 -6.56
CA PHE A 81 0.65 -9.11 -6.72
C PHE A 81 1.42 -8.07 -7.53
N ASN A 82 0.98 -7.81 -8.76
CA ASN A 82 1.49 -6.68 -9.53
C ASN A 82 0.85 -5.38 -9.04
N ILE A 83 1.64 -4.56 -8.34
CA ILE A 83 1.25 -3.26 -7.79
C ILE A 83 1.96 -2.18 -8.60
N ASN A 84 1.18 -1.35 -9.30
CA ASN A 84 1.71 -0.25 -10.10
C ASN A 84 1.68 1.08 -9.35
N ARG A 85 0.64 1.28 -8.54
CA ARG A 85 0.43 2.50 -7.75
C ARG A 85 0.22 2.18 -6.28
N PHE A 86 0.88 2.95 -5.43
CA PHE A 86 0.75 2.88 -3.99
C PHE A 86 -0.02 4.10 -3.51
N TYR A 87 -1.33 3.94 -3.32
CA TYR A 87 -2.22 5.02 -2.89
C TYR A 87 -1.92 5.44 -1.45
N LEU A 88 -1.78 6.74 -1.26
CA LEU A 88 -1.63 7.44 0.00
C LEU A 88 -3.00 7.90 0.51
N THR A 89 -3.01 8.33 1.76
CA THR A 89 -4.24 8.62 2.52
C THR A 89 -4.98 9.85 2.00
N ASN A 90 -4.28 10.74 1.31
CA ASN A 90 -4.82 11.93 0.65
C ASN A 90 -5.28 11.66 -0.80
N GLY A 91 -5.39 10.39 -1.21
CA GLY A 91 -5.79 9.98 -2.56
C GLY A 91 -4.69 10.08 -3.62
N SER A 92 -3.55 10.72 -3.32
CA SER A 92 -2.38 10.68 -4.21
C SER A 92 -1.75 9.28 -4.23
N TYR A 93 -0.86 9.01 -5.18
CA TYR A 93 -0.17 7.72 -5.27
C TYR A 93 1.30 7.85 -5.63
N LEU A 94 2.08 6.86 -5.20
CA LEU A 94 3.46 6.66 -5.63
C LEU A 94 3.51 5.61 -6.73
N THR A 95 4.24 5.85 -7.81
CA THR A 95 4.54 4.79 -8.78
C THR A 95 5.49 3.76 -8.16
N LYS A 96 5.58 2.58 -8.78
CA LYS A 96 6.54 1.55 -8.36
C LYS A 96 7.97 2.05 -8.25
N GLN A 97 8.42 2.94 -9.15
CA GLN A 97 9.78 3.46 -9.14
C GLN A 97 9.97 4.55 -8.09
N GLU A 98 8.98 5.44 -7.91
CA GLU A 98 8.97 6.44 -6.84
C GLU A 98 8.98 5.78 -5.47
N MET A 99 8.20 4.71 -5.27
CA MET A 99 8.18 3.93 -4.04
C MET A 99 9.56 3.34 -3.70
N LYS A 100 10.31 2.85 -4.70
CA LYS A 100 11.70 2.39 -4.48
C LYS A 100 12.60 3.52 -4.01
N CYS A 101 12.51 4.70 -4.65
CA CYS A 101 13.28 5.87 -4.25
C CYS A 101 12.93 6.31 -2.82
N VAL A 102 11.63 6.40 -2.51
CA VAL A 102 11.10 6.77 -1.18
C VAL A 102 11.57 5.81 -0.10
N LYS A 103 11.57 4.49 -0.35
CA LYS A 103 12.06 3.47 0.59
C LYS A 103 13.51 3.72 1.02
N HIS A 104 14.37 4.12 0.09
CA HIS A 104 15.76 4.41 0.39
C HIS A 104 15.96 5.82 0.96
N LEU A 105 15.18 6.78 0.50
CA LEU A 105 15.14 8.14 1.03
C LEU A 105 14.81 8.15 2.52
N LEU A 106 13.78 7.41 2.95
CA LEU A 106 13.38 7.29 4.36
C LEU A 106 14.42 6.57 5.23
N ARG A 107 15.35 5.82 4.62
CA ARG A 107 16.51 5.22 5.29
C ARG A 107 17.71 6.17 5.36
N GLY A 108 17.53 7.44 4.99
CA GLY A 108 18.57 8.46 5.03
C GLY A 108 19.52 8.48 3.83
N LYS A 109 19.26 7.70 2.77
CA LYS A 109 20.14 7.67 1.60
C LYS A 109 20.07 8.98 0.80
N THR A 110 21.23 9.41 0.32
CA THR A 110 21.41 10.52 -0.62
C THR A 110 20.97 10.13 -2.03
N ASN A 111 20.74 11.10 -2.91
CA ASN A 111 20.30 10.83 -4.28
C ASN A 111 21.31 9.97 -5.05
N LYS A 112 22.61 10.18 -4.79
CA LYS A 112 23.71 9.38 -5.37
C LYS A 112 23.67 7.93 -4.89
N GLU A 113 23.47 7.71 -3.59
CA GLU A 113 23.37 6.36 -3.04
C GLU A 113 22.12 5.62 -3.52
N ILE A 114 20.98 6.33 -3.63
CA ILE A 114 19.75 5.77 -4.20
C ILE A 114 19.97 5.39 -5.67
N ALA A 115 20.62 6.27 -6.43
CA ALA A 115 20.94 6.05 -7.84
C ALA A 115 21.78 4.78 -8.02
N ASN A 116 22.84 4.64 -7.22
CA ASN A 116 23.69 3.45 -7.25
C ASN A 116 22.94 2.16 -6.87
N VAL A 117 22.03 2.23 -5.90
CA VAL A 117 21.29 1.04 -5.42
C VAL A 117 20.20 0.61 -6.39
N LEU A 118 19.61 1.56 -7.13
CA LEU A 118 18.51 1.30 -8.06
C LEU A 118 18.95 1.20 -9.53
N ASP A 119 20.25 1.28 -9.80
CA ASP A 119 20.83 1.35 -11.14
C ASP A 119 20.19 2.46 -12.01
N LEU A 120 20.17 3.67 -11.45
CA LEU A 120 19.64 4.88 -12.08
C LEU A 120 20.70 5.97 -12.12
N SER A 121 20.44 7.02 -12.91
CA SER A 121 21.23 8.25 -12.80
C SER A 121 20.81 9.06 -11.57
N SER A 122 21.75 9.78 -10.96
CA SER A 122 21.43 10.73 -9.87
C SER A 122 20.41 11.79 -10.31
N ARG A 123 20.43 12.19 -11.59
CA ARG A 123 19.47 13.13 -12.18
C ARG A 123 18.06 12.53 -12.24
N THR A 124 17.93 11.24 -12.52
CA THR A 124 16.65 10.53 -12.52
C THR A 124 16.06 10.47 -11.12
N VAL A 125 16.88 10.13 -10.11
CA VAL A 125 16.44 10.12 -8.70
C VAL A 125 16.02 11.51 -8.24
N GLU A 126 16.79 12.54 -8.60
CA GLU A 126 16.45 13.93 -8.31
C GLU A 126 15.13 14.34 -8.95
N GLY A 127 14.91 13.97 -10.22
CA GLY A 127 13.63 14.17 -10.89
C GLY A 127 12.46 13.54 -10.14
N TYR A 128 12.58 12.27 -9.72
CA TYR A 128 11.53 11.63 -8.92
C TYR A 128 11.27 12.35 -7.60
N ILE A 129 12.33 12.79 -6.90
CA ILE A 129 12.19 13.51 -5.64
C ILE A 129 11.55 14.89 -5.86
N GLU A 130 11.85 15.59 -6.95
CA GLU A 130 11.19 16.87 -7.24
C GLU A 130 9.72 16.70 -7.61
N THR A 131 9.39 15.73 -8.46
CA THR A 131 7.97 15.43 -8.75
C THR A 131 7.20 15.04 -7.48
N LEU A 132 7.85 14.37 -6.53
CA LEU A 132 7.26 14.09 -5.21
C LEU A 132 7.09 15.35 -4.37
N LYS A 133 8.10 16.22 -4.34
CA LYS A 133 8.02 17.51 -3.63
C LYS A 133 6.88 18.37 -4.17
N GLU A 134 6.76 18.50 -5.49
CA GLU A 134 5.69 19.24 -6.15
C GLU A 134 4.31 18.67 -5.80
N ARG A 135 4.09 17.35 -5.98
CA ARG A 135 2.80 16.71 -5.66
C ARG A 135 2.41 16.76 -4.20
N HIS A 136 3.37 16.88 -3.30
CA HIS A 136 3.15 16.94 -1.86
C HIS A 136 3.33 18.35 -1.29
N GLU A 137 3.44 19.38 -2.12
CA GLU A 137 3.58 20.79 -1.71
C GLU A 137 4.73 20.97 -0.69
N CYS A 138 5.87 20.36 -0.98
CA CYS A 138 7.06 20.43 -0.14
C CYS A 138 8.14 21.27 -0.82
N ALA A 139 8.62 22.31 -0.15
CA ALA A 139 9.75 23.10 -0.63
C ALA A 139 11.10 22.39 -0.43
N THR A 140 11.21 21.51 0.56
CA THR A 140 12.47 20.82 0.89
C THR A 140 12.33 19.30 0.94
N LYS A 141 13.45 18.61 0.73
CA LYS A 141 13.56 17.15 0.89
C LYS A 141 13.18 16.70 2.31
N SER A 142 13.51 17.48 3.34
CA SER A 142 13.11 17.18 4.73
C SER A 142 11.60 17.28 4.95
N GLN A 143 10.93 18.30 4.37
CA GLN A 143 9.46 18.39 4.44
C GLN A 143 8.79 17.20 3.77
N LEU A 144 9.30 16.78 2.60
CA LEU A 144 8.80 15.57 1.92
C LEU A 144 8.99 14.33 2.82
N VAL A 145 10.18 14.15 3.40
CA VAL A 145 10.47 13.04 4.32
C VAL A 145 9.51 13.06 5.52
N GLN A 146 9.27 14.21 6.14
CA GLN A 146 8.33 14.34 7.27
C GLN A 146 6.91 13.94 6.88
N LYS A 147 6.40 14.41 5.73
CA LYS A 147 5.09 13.97 5.23
C LYS A 147 5.06 12.46 4.97
N LEU A 148 6.10 11.92 4.33
CA LEU A 148 6.19 10.49 4.03
C LEU A 148 6.33 9.60 5.28
N PHE A 149 6.89 10.11 6.37
CA PHE A 149 6.94 9.40 7.65
C PHE A 149 5.56 9.17 8.26
N GLN A 150 4.58 10.03 7.99
CA GLN A 150 3.19 9.79 8.39
C GLN A 150 2.58 8.57 7.65
N PHE A 151 3.22 8.11 6.57
CA PHE A 151 2.80 6.96 5.77
C PHE A 151 3.68 5.72 6.00
N LYS A 152 4.50 5.71 7.07
CA LYS A 152 5.48 4.64 7.36
C LYS A 152 4.84 3.25 7.47
N ASP A 153 3.56 3.17 7.82
CA ASP A 153 2.79 1.92 7.88
C ASP A 153 2.65 1.22 6.52
N LEU A 154 2.89 1.94 5.41
CA LEU A 154 2.87 1.40 4.04
C LEU A 154 4.23 0.82 3.60
N ILE A 155 5.28 1.03 4.39
CA ILE A 155 6.69 0.89 3.94
C ILE A 155 7.42 -0.25 4.69
N GLY A 156 6.78 -0.85 5.71
CA GLY A 156 7.19 -2.07 6.40
C GLY A 156 6.61 -3.33 5.76
#